data_AF-A0A7Z9E6K8-F1
#
_entry.id   AF-A0A7Z9E6K8-F1
#
_cell.length_a   1.000
_cell.length_b   1.000
_cell.length_c   1.000
_cell.angle_alpha   90.00
_cell.angle_beta   90.00
_cell.angle_gamma   90.00
#
_symmetry.space_group_name_H-M   'P 1'
#
loop_
_entity.id
_entity.type
_entity.pdbx_description
1 polymer ?
#
loop_
_entity_poly.entity_id
_entity_poly.type
_entity_poly.pdbx_seq_one_letter_code
_entity_poly.pdbx_strand_id
1 'polypeptide(L)'
;MVGRKLIGSRLALQVGGLAVLAVVLSNILTVVFFFGDRNEIIRTIVNAETLARLTPVVTSLERGEVVGLDETISIRPAATWTPDPNAWQEAPLLASQIMATSGGSSLRVFTPRISAFTFGDLFQQVQKGGPEVGAILTPRDQQPLAILIRIQPDLPPPLAALIATLISGVLITFGTSFLIGRMTQPLTTLAAASENIGQSQRIETVPVRGPLELRIAAGAFNRMAQRISQLLDRQRATLWALGHDLRTPVTAMRIRLELVDDDETRDRLRESVREIERVVEDALFLARSDLATAPTQIAFLDELVEKAVAGLIDANPESASRLTITKNPKARILARSNDMVRAIRNLIHNALRHTEGSVQVIVSLDPTPAIEVGDWGPGLPTEVLAAPGEPFVRGDQARSADGSTGLGLAIVRSIAEGHKAKLSAKNRSGESGTLMRIDFDRI
;
A
#
# COMPACT_ATOMS: atom_id res chain seq x y z
N MET A 1 -5.51 -12.73 6.13
CA MET A 1 -5.03 -12.12 4.86
C MET A 1 -4.82 -10.61 5.09
N VAL A 2 -3.71 -10.22 5.74
CA VAL A 2 -3.35 -8.82 6.05
C VAL A 2 -1.86 -8.72 5.77
N GLY A 3 -1.43 -8.12 4.66
CA GLY A 3 0.00 -8.08 4.36
C GLY A 3 0.45 -7.30 3.12
N ARG A 4 -0.43 -6.99 2.16
CA ARG A 4 0.00 -6.42 0.87
C ARG A 4 -0.34 -4.95 0.59
N LYS A 5 -0.84 -4.19 1.59
CA LYS A 5 -1.13 -2.75 1.44
C LYS A 5 0.09 -1.80 1.52
N LEU A 6 1.31 -2.32 1.65
CA LEU A 6 2.48 -1.53 2.08
C LEU A 6 3.33 -0.92 0.95
N ILE A 7 3.17 -1.33 -0.31
CA ILE A 7 4.12 -0.91 -1.37
C ILE A 7 3.78 0.51 -1.87
N GLY A 8 2.50 0.80 -2.12
CA GLY A 8 2.06 2.15 -2.52
C GLY A 8 2.23 3.20 -1.41
N SER A 9 2.09 2.80 -0.14
CA SER A 9 2.28 3.71 0.99
C SER A 9 3.75 4.07 1.19
N ARG A 10 4.69 3.15 0.99
CA ARG A 10 6.13 3.40 1.20
C ARG A 10 6.69 4.43 0.24
N LEU A 11 6.33 4.37 -1.05
CA LEU A 11 6.80 5.32 -2.05
C LEU A 11 6.21 6.72 -1.83
N ALA A 12 4.91 6.78 -1.52
CA ALA A 12 4.25 8.04 -1.13
C ALA A 12 4.84 8.64 0.15
N LEU A 13 5.16 7.81 1.15
CA LEU A 13 5.84 8.22 2.38
C LEU A 13 7.28 8.67 2.14
N GLN A 14 8.00 8.03 1.22
CA GLN A 14 9.36 8.40 0.86
C GLN A 14 9.42 9.73 0.12
N VAL A 15 8.57 9.93 -0.89
CA VAL A 15 8.50 11.19 -1.64
C VAL A 15 7.97 12.33 -0.77
N GLY A 16 6.92 12.06 0.02
CA GLY A 16 6.42 13.01 1.02
C GLY A 16 7.48 13.37 2.06
N GLY A 17 8.21 12.38 2.58
CA GLY A 17 9.29 12.58 3.54
C GLY A 17 10.46 13.38 2.97
N LEU A 18 10.84 13.15 1.72
CA LEU A 18 11.85 13.94 1.02
C LEU A 18 11.43 15.40 0.81
N ALA A 19 10.17 15.64 0.46
CA ALA A 19 9.62 16.99 0.33
C ALA A 19 9.60 17.73 1.68
N VAL A 20 9.17 17.05 2.75
CA VAL A 20 9.21 17.60 4.12
C VAL A 20 10.65 17.95 4.50
N LEU A 21 11.59 17.03 4.27
CA LEU A 21 13.00 17.22 4.61
C LEU A 21 13.60 18.42 3.87
N ALA A 22 13.29 18.56 2.57
CA ALA A 22 13.74 19.70 1.76
C ALA A 22 13.20 21.03 2.27
N VAL A 23 11.92 21.08 2.66
CA VAL A 23 11.29 22.29 3.22
C VAL A 23 11.89 22.64 4.58
N VAL A 24 12.12 21.65 5.45
CA VAL A 24 12.76 21.85 6.76
C VAL A 24 14.19 22.35 6.58
N LEU A 25 14.96 21.72 5.68
CA LEU A 25 16.34 22.12 5.40
C LEU A 25 16.41 23.54 4.82
N SER A 26 15.50 23.88 3.89
CA SER A 26 15.38 25.23 3.34
C SER A 26 15.04 26.28 4.40
N ASN A 27 14.14 25.96 5.34
CA ASN A 27 13.84 26.83 6.48
C ASN A 27 15.05 27.02 7.38
N ILE A 28 15.73 25.93 7.76
CA ILE A 28 16.96 25.99 8.57
C ILE A 28 18.03 26.85 7.87
N LEU A 29 18.23 26.64 6.56
CA LEU A 29 19.19 27.41 5.78
C LEU A 29 18.83 28.90 5.75
N THR A 30 17.55 29.24 5.56
CA THR A 30 17.04 30.63 5.57
C THR A 30 17.29 31.28 6.93
N VAL A 31 17.05 30.54 8.02
CA VAL A 31 17.35 30.98 9.39
C VAL A 31 18.85 31.24 9.55
N VAL A 32 19.70 30.28 9.16
CA VAL A 32 21.15 30.39 9.29
C VAL A 32 21.71 31.56 8.48
N PHE A 33 21.28 31.76 7.23
CA PHE A 33 21.69 32.89 6.40
C PHE A 33 21.21 34.23 6.97
N PHE A 34 19.95 34.31 7.39
CA PHE A 34 19.40 35.51 8.00
C PHE A 34 20.17 35.92 9.27
N PHE A 35 20.61 34.96 10.07
CA PHE A 35 21.41 35.22 11.27
C PHE A 35 22.90 35.44 10.98
N GLY A 36 23.45 34.85 9.91
CA GLY A 36 24.85 34.97 9.51
C GLY A 36 25.22 36.39 9.05
N ASP A 37 24.42 36.98 8.15
CA ASP A 37 24.70 38.31 7.58
C ASP A 37 24.22 39.47 8.48
N ARG A 38 23.45 39.16 9.52
CA ARG A 38 22.81 40.12 10.42
C ARG A 38 23.78 41.15 11.01
N ASN A 39 24.93 40.69 11.49
CA ASN A 39 25.88 41.56 12.19
C ASN A 39 26.53 42.59 11.25
N GLU A 40 26.66 42.26 9.97
CA GLU A 40 27.20 43.15 8.94
C GLU A 40 26.16 44.18 8.49
N ILE A 41 24.90 43.75 8.32
CA ILE A 41 23.77 44.62 7.99
C ILE A 41 23.54 45.65 9.12
N ILE A 42 23.47 45.19 10.38
CA ILE A 42 23.29 46.08 11.54
C ILE A 42 24.44 47.09 11.62
N ARG A 43 25.69 46.64 11.43
CA ARG A 43 26.86 47.53 11.45
C ARG A 43 26.76 48.60 10.37
N THR A 44 26.37 48.21 9.16
CA THR A 44 26.25 49.15 8.03
C THR A 44 25.17 50.19 8.29
N ILE A 45 24.01 49.79 8.80
CA ILE A 45 22.90 50.70 9.14
C ILE A 45 23.31 51.67 10.26
N VAL A 46 23.87 51.15 11.36
CA VAL A 46 24.32 51.99 12.50
C VAL A 46 25.40 52.98 12.05
N ASN A 47 26.36 52.54 11.23
CA ASN A 47 27.43 53.39 10.71
C ASN A 47 26.89 54.49 9.79
N ALA A 48 25.98 54.17 8.88
CA ALA A 48 25.38 55.14 7.96
C ALA A 48 24.55 56.20 8.70
N GLU A 49 23.73 55.77 9.67
CA GLU A 49 22.89 56.67 10.47
C GLU A 49 23.75 57.51 11.43
N THR A 50 24.83 56.94 11.98
CA THR A 50 25.85 57.68 12.74
C THR A 50 26.44 58.79 11.89
N LEU A 51 26.87 58.47 10.66
CA LEU A 51 27.45 59.45 9.75
C LEU A 51 26.44 60.57 9.43
N ALA A 52 25.19 60.21 9.11
CA ALA A 52 24.14 61.16 8.77
C ALA A 52 23.80 62.13 9.92
N ARG A 53 23.75 61.64 11.16
CA ARG A 53 23.36 62.45 12.33
C ARG A 53 24.52 63.16 13.02
N LEU A 54 25.69 62.52 13.11
CA LEU A 54 26.82 63.06 13.85
C LEU A 54 27.57 64.14 13.05
N THR A 55 27.64 64.02 11.72
CA THR A 55 28.31 64.99 10.85
C THR A 55 27.79 66.43 10.98
N PRO A 56 26.48 66.72 10.88
CA PRO A 56 25.97 68.09 11.02
C PRO A 56 26.19 68.66 12.43
N VAL A 57 26.08 67.82 13.46
CA VAL A 57 26.30 68.22 14.86
C VAL A 57 27.76 68.62 15.09
N VAL A 58 28.71 67.78 14.66
CA VAL A 58 30.15 68.08 14.77
C VAL A 58 30.50 69.33 13.97
N THR A 59 30.00 69.45 12.74
CA THR A 59 30.25 70.62 11.88
C THR A 59 29.76 71.93 12.51
N SER A 60 28.59 71.90 13.14
CA SER A 60 28.02 73.08 13.81
C SER A 60 28.83 73.47 15.05
N LEU A 61 29.26 72.49 15.86
CA LEU A 61 30.09 72.72 17.04
C LEU A 61 31.48 73.25 16.68
N GLU A 62 32.08 72.77 15.60
CA GLU A 62 33.38 73.26 15.13
C GLU A 62 33.32 74.71 14.62
N ARG A 63 32.16 75.15 14.12
CA ARG A 63 31.90 76.54 13.71
C ARG A 63 31.47 77.45 14.86
N GLY A 64 31.30 76.91 16.07
CA GLY A 64 30.79 77.66 17.22
C GLY A 64 29.30 78.03 17.10
N GLU A 65 28.55 77.33 16.25
CA GLU A 65 27.12 77.53 16.06
C GLU A 65 26.31 76.82 17.14
N VAL A 66 25.12 77.36 17.46
CA VAL A 66 24.21 76.73 18.42
C VAL A 66 23.58 75.49 17.77
N VAL A 67 23.89 74.31 18.29
CA VAL A 67 23.26 73.06 17.87
C VAL A 67 21.83 73.00 18.40
N GLY A 68 20.86 72.75 17.52
CA GLY A 68 19.52 72.38 17.94
C GLY A 68 19.55 71.02 18.63
N LEU A 69 19.40 71.03 19.96
CA LEU A 69 19.29 69.80 20.75
C LEU A 69 17.86 69.26 20.65
N ASP A 70 17.71 68.02 20.19
CA ASP A 70 16.46 67.26 20.30
C ASP A 70 16.54 66.25 21.46
N GLU A 71 15.47 65.50 21.71
CA GLU A 71 15.44 64.46 22.77
C GLU A 71 16.42 63.29 22.53
N THR A 72 17.06 63.22 21.35
CA THR A 72 17.96 62.14 20.94
C THR A 72 19.44 62.51 20.99
N ILE A 73 19.77 63.79 21.15
CA ILE A 73 21.14 64.30 21.19
C ILE A 73 21.42 64.94 22.55
N SER A 74 22.44 64.46 23.26
CA SER A 74 22.92 65.09 24.49
C SER A 74 24.41 65.42 24.41
N ILE A 75 24.76 66.64 24.81
CA ILE A 75 26.15 67.13 24.82
C ILE A 75 26.56 67.37 26.28
N ARG A 76 27.69 66.82 26.68
CA ARG A 76 28.23 66.91 28.06
C ARG A 76 29.73 67.20 28.03
N PRO A 77 30.33 67.73 29.12
CA PRO A 77 31.78 67.83 29.21
C PRO A 77 32.42 66.43 29.12
N ALA A 78 33.49 66.25 28.34
CA ALA A 78 34.08 64.93 28.11
C ALA A 78 34.58 64.25 29.39
N ALA A 79 34.92 65.02 30.43
CA ALA A 79 35.28 64.48 31.75
C ALA A 79 34.15 63.70 32.44
N THR A 80 32.89 63.91 32.03
CA THR A 80 31.70 63.29 32.64
C THR A 80 31.24 62.02 31.91
N TRP A 81 31.91 61.64 30.82
CA TRP A 81 31.57 60.45 30.04
C TRP A 81 32.81 59.63 29.70
N THR A 82 32.84 58.38 30.16
CA THR A 82 33.89 57.41 29.85
C THR A 82 33.27 56.20 29.16
N PRO A 83 33.70 55.84 27.93
CA PRO A 83 33.15 54.69 27.23
C PRO A 83 33.55 53.39 27.94
N ASP A 84 32.55 52.56 28.28
CA ASP A 84 32.79 51.21 28.83
C ASP A 84 33.38 50.30 27.74
N PRO A 85 34.59 49.73 27.91
CA PRO A 85 35.25 48.85 26.92
C PRO A 85 34.48 47.57 26.58
N ASN A 86 33.51 47.17 27.42
CA ASN A 86 32.69 45.99 27.18
C ASN A 86 31.48 46.30 26.30
N ALA A 87 30.91 47.50 26.42
CA ALA A 87 29.72 47.92 25.69
C ALA A 87 30.03 48.71 24.41
N TRP A 88 31.18 49.39 24.37
CA TRP A 88 31.55 50.33 23.30
C TRP A 88 32.84 49.88 22.59
N GLN A 89 32.89 50.10 21.28
CA GLN A 89 34.06 49.91 20.44
C GLN A 89 34.38 51.20 19.70
N GLU A 90 35.65 51.59 19.70
CA GLU A 90 36.12 52.72 18.92
C GLU A 90 36.02 52.43 17.42
N ALA A 91 35.47 53.37 16.67
CA ALA A 91 35.21 53.29 15.24
C ALA A 91 36.06 54.35 14.49
N PRO A 92 37.37 54.10 14.32
CA PRO A 92 38.30 55.09 13.77
C PRO A 92 37.98 55.48 12.33
N LEU A 93 37.44 54.55 11.53
CA LEU A 93 37.01 54.82 10.16
C LEU A 93 35.87 55.83 10.10
N LEU A 94 34.85 55.70 10.95
CA LEU A 94 33.75 56.66 11.04
C LEU A 94 34.25 58.04 11.48
N ALA A 95 35.14 58.08 12.48
CA ALA A 95 35.75 59.33 12.91
C ALA A 95 36.48 60.04 11.76
N SER A 96 37.27 59.29 10.98
CA SER A 96 37.98 59.85 9.81
C SER A 96 37.05 60.37 8.71
N GLN A 97 35.93 59.68 8.44
CA GLN A 97 34.95 60.08 7.43
C GLN A 97 34.20 61.36 7.84
N ILE A 98 33.83 61.47 9.12
CA ILE A 98 33.17 62.66 9.65
C ILE A 98 34.13 63.85 9.62
N MET A 99 35.37 63.68 10.11
CA MET A 99 36.38 64.74 10.11
C MET A 99 36.72 65.26 8.72
N ALA A 100 36.75 64.38 7.71
CA ALA A 100 36.97 64.77 6.32
C ALA A 100 35.90 65.73 5.79
N THR A 101 34.69 65.70 6.38
CA THR A 101 33.55 66.53 5.97
C THR A 101 33.41 67.78 6.84
N SER A 102 33.73 67.72 8.13
CA SER A 102 33.53 68.84 9.08
C SER A 102 34.69 69.85 9.12
N GLY A 103 35.92 69.42 8.79
CA GLY A 103 37.06 70.32 8.57
C GLY A 103 37.81 70.80 9.82
N GLY A 104 37.64 70.16 10.98
CA GLY A 104 38.27 70.58 12.25
C GLY A 104 39.04 69.51 13.03
N SER A 105 38.91 69.55 14.35
CA SER A 105 39.86 69.09 15.37
C SER A 105 39.74 67.58 15.67
N SER A 106 40.45 67.05 16.69
CA SER A 106 40.44 65.60 16.96
C SER A 106 39.07 65.08 17.38
N LEU A 107 38.56 64.09 16.64
CA LEU A 107 37.30 63.40 16.89
C LEU A 107 37.57 61.91 17.15
N ARG A 108 36.96 61.37 18.22
CA ARG A 108 36.90 59.93 18.47
C ARG A 108 35.45 59.47 18.52
N VAL A 109 35.10 58.48 17.71
CA VAL A 109 33.73 57.95 17.62
C VAL A 109 33.70 56.55 18.22
N PHE A 110 32.69 56.30 19.04
CA PHE A 110 32.45 55.03 19.72
C PHE A 110 31.08 54.52 19.32
N THR A 111 31.05 53.34 18.72
CA THR A 111 29.83 52.61 18.37
C THR A 111 29.60 51.46 19.35
N PRO A 112 28.36 51.00 19.56
CA PRO A 112 28.11 49.83 20.38
C PRO A 112 28.81 48.58 19.79
N ARG A 113 29.32 47.71 20.65
CA ARG A 113 30.00 46.47 20.21
C ARG A 113 28.97 45.43 19.74
N ILE A 114 28.82 45.29 18.43
CA ILE A 114 27.76 44.46 17.81
C ILE A 114 27.93 42.96 18.08
N SER A 115 29.17 42.48 18.28
CA SER A 115 29.46 41.07 18.58
C SER A 115 28.95 40.59 19.93
N ALA A 116 28.49 41.50 20.81
CA ALA A 116 28.02 41.20 22.16
C ALA A 116 26.48 41.12 22.28
N PHE A 117 25.73 41.42 21.22
CA PHE A 117 24.25 41.44 21.31
C PHE A 117 23.62 40.05 21.18
N THR A 118 22.91 39.62 22.23
CA THR A 118 21.89 38.58 22.08
C THR A 118 20.59 39.17 21.53
N PHE A 119 19.67 38.32 21.04
CA PHE A 119 18.36 38.76 20.53
C PHE A 119 17.56 39.56 21.58
N GLY A 120 17.69 39.19 22.86
CA GLY A 120 17.07 39.91 23.96
C GLY A 120 17.63 41.32 24.12
N ASP A 121 18.93 41.51 23.96
CA ASP A 121 19.59 42.81 24.14
C ASP A 121 19.22 43.80 23.04
N LEU A 122 19.16 43.33 21.80
CA LEU A 122 18.77 44.17 20.65
C LEU A 122 17.29 44.57 20.77
N PHE A 123 16.40 43.64 21.13
CA PHE A 123 14.99 43.93 21.34
C PHE A 123 14.77 44.91 22.49
N GLN A 124 15.50 44.75 23.60
CA GLN A 124 15.49 45.70 24.71
C GLN A 124 16.01 47.09 24.30
N GLN A 125 17.08 47.17 23.50
CA GLN A 125 17.60 48.45 23.03
C GLN A 125 16.63 49.15 22.07
N VAL A 126 16.00 48.41 21.16
CA VAL A 126 14.95 48.96 20.27
C VAL A 126 13.75 49.46 21.08
N GLN A 127 13.29 48.70 22.09
CA GLN A 127 12.23 49.17 23.00
C GLN A 127 12.64 50.39 23.84
N LYS A 128 13.93 50.54 24.16
CA LYS A 128 14.49 51.71 24.87
C LYS A 128 14.81 52.88 23.95
N GLY A 129 14.37 52.87 22.68
CA GLY A 129 14.55 53.97 21.74
C GLY A 129 15.77 53.87 20.82
N GLY A 130 16.43 52.70 20.75
CA GLY A 130 17.53 52.38 19.85
C GLY A 130 18.94 52.51 20.45
N PRO A 131 20.00 52.02 19.76
CA PRO A 131 21.39 52.09 20.22
C PRO A 131 21.90 53.53 20.35
N GLU A 132 22.71 53.78 21.37
CA GLU A 132 23.41 55.06 21.54
C GLU A 132 24.79 55.01 20.88
N VAL A 133 25.19 56.12 20.28
CA VAL A 133 26.51 56.36 19.70
C VAL A 133 27.15 57.55 20.40
N GLY A 134 28.41 57.42 20.77
CA GLY A 134 29.15 58.41 21.53
C GLY A 134 30.31 58.96 20.72
N ALA A 135 30.54 60.26 20.79
CA ALA A 135 31.68 60.90 20.15
C ALA A 135 32.35 61.89 21.10
N ILE A 136 33.67 61.89 21.14
CA ILE A 136 34.46 62.87 21.88
C ILE A 136 35.08 63.81 20.86
N LEU A 137 34.66 65.07 20.89
CA LEU A 137 35.20 66.15 20.08
C LEU A 137 36.12 67.00 20.97
N THR A 138 37.35 67.27 20.51
CA THR A 138 38.28 68.19 21.19
C THR A 138 38.53 69.41 20.29
N PRO A 139 37.74 70.49 20.41
CA PRO A 139 37.92 71.69 19.59
C PRO A 139 39.26 72.39 19.88
N ARG A 140 39.80 73.13 18.90
CA ARG A 140 41.11 73.83 19.04
C ARG A 140 41.22 74.80 20.22
N ASP A 141 40.12 75.45 20.61
CA ASP A 141 40.09 76.49 21.66
C ASP A 141 38.98 76.29 22.72
N GLN A 142 38.46 75.07 22.89
CA GLN A 142 37.41 74.78 23.88
C GLN A 142 37.69 73.48 24.66
N GLN A 143 37.00 73.31 25.78
CA GLN A 143 37.06 72.04 26.52
C GLN A 143 36.49 70.89 25.67
N PRO A 144 37.02 69.66 25.83
CA PRO A 144 36.53 68.51 25.10
C PRO A 144 35.07 68.21 25.46
N LEU A 145 34.26 67.90 24.45
CA LEU A 145 32.82 67.65 24.56
C LEU A 145 32.52 66.19 24.19
N ALA A 146 31.69 65.54 24.99
CA ALA A 146 31.09 64.25 24.69
C ALA A 146 29.69 64.47 24.09
N ILE A 147 29.47 63.94 22.89
CA ILE A 147 28.22 63.99 22.14
C ILE A 147 27.64 62.57 22.16
N LEU A 148 26.43 62.41 22.68
CA LEU A 148 25.69 61.14 22.68
C LEU A 148 24.47 61.29 21.78
N ILE A 149 24.39 60.45 20.75
CA ILE A 149 23.29 60.41 19.79
C ILE A 149 22.59 59.06 19.88
N ARG A 150 21.27 59.09 20.06
CA ARG A 150 20.44 57.89 19.99
C ARG A 150 19.97 57.65 18.57
N ILE A 151 20.26 56.46 18.05
CA ILE A 151 19.93 56.04 16.68
C ILE A 151 18.73 55.11 16.71
N GLN A 152 17.68 55.40 15.93
CA GLN A 152 16.54 54.51 15.72
C GLN A 152 16.67 53.82 14.36
N PRO A 153 17.24 52.60 14.29
CA PRO A 153 17.32 51.86 13.03
C PRO A 153 15.92 51.34 12.66
N ASP A 154 15.45 51.65 11.45
CA ASP A 154 14.22 51.08 10.88
C ASP A 154 14.50 49.64 10.41
N LEU A 155 14.39 48.69 11.34
CA LEU A 155 14.60 47.27 11.08
C LEU A 155 13.24 46.56 11.00
N PRO A 156 12.92 45.82 9.92
CA PRO A 156 11.73 44.97 9.90
C PRO A 156 11.85 43.90 11.01
N PRO A 157 10.77 43.59 11.75
CA PRO A 157 10.85 42.69 12.89
C PRO A 157 11.25 41.27 12.42
N PRO A 158 12.43 40.77 12.81
CA PRO A 158 12.98 39.49 12.32
C PRO A 158 12.09 38.28 12.69
N LEU A 159 11.31 38.40 13.76
CA LEU A 159 10.36 37.38 14.17
C LEU A 159 9.21 37.20 13.18
N ALA A 160 8.74 38.27 12.55
CA ALA A 160 7.63 38.18 11.59
C ALA A 160 8.06 37.41 10.33
N ALA A 161 9.26 37.68 9.82
CA ALA A 161 9.84 36.95 8.68
C ALA A 161 10.11 35.47 9.00
N LEU A 162 10.63 35.20 10.20
CA LEU A 162 10.85 33.83 10.68
C LEU A 162 9.55 33.03 10.78
N ILE A 163 8.52 33.62 11.41
CA ILE A 163 7.20 33.00 11.58
C ILE A 163 6.55 32.76 10.21
N ALA A 164 6.60 33.74 9.30
CA ALA A 164 6.05 33.60 7.96
C ALA A 164 6.70 32.44 7.18
N THR A 165 8.03 32.30 7.28
CA THR A 165 8.77 31.22 6.61
C THR A 165 8.38 29.85 7.18
N LEU A 166 8.31 29.73 8.51
CA LEU A 166 7.88 28.49 9.18
C LEU A 166 6.45 28.09 8.81
N ILE A 167 5.50 29.04 8.83
CA ILE A 167 4.10 28.79 8.45
C ILE A 167 4.01 28.33 6.99
N SER A 168 4.71 29.00 6.08
CA SER A 168 4.73 28.63 4.67
C SER A 168 5.26 27.21 4.45
N GLY A 169 6.31 26.82 5.19
CA GLY A 169 6.88 25.47 5.12
C GLY A 169 5.91 24.39 5.59
N VAL A 170 5.20 24.62 6.70
CA VAL A 170 4.16 23.70 7.19
C VAL A 170 3.02 23.57 6.18
N LEU A 171 2.55 24.67 5.60
CA LEU A 171 1.46 24.67 4.62
C LEU A 171 1.85 23.91 3.33
N ILE A 172 3.06 24.13 2.81
CA ILE A 172 3.56 23.43 1.62
C ILE A 172 3.69 21.93 1.90
N THR A 173 4.23 21.57 3.07
CA THR A 173 4.39 20.18 3.49
C THR A 173 3.05 19.45 3.61
N PHE A 174 2.09 20.09 4.28
CA PHE A 174 0.74 19.55 4.44
C PHE A 174 0.02 19.42 3.09
N GLY A 175 0.09 20.48 2.26
CA GLY A 175 -0.53 20.50 0.93
C GLY A 175 0.01 19.42 -0.01
N THR A 176 1.33 19.27 -0.08
CA THR A 176 1.98 18.24 -0.91
C THR A 176 1.68 16.83 -0.43
N SER A 177 1.77 16.56 0.87
CA SER A 177 1.43 15.24 1.45
C SER A 177 -0.03 14.86 1.20
N PHE A 178 -0.94 15.82 1.36
CA PHE A 178 -2.36 15.64 1.07
C PHE A 178 -2.61 15.32 -0.41
N LEU A 179 -1.94 16.04 -1.32
CA LEU A 179 -2.09 15.86 -2.76
C LEU A 179 -1.55 14.49 -3.22
N ILE A 180 -0.38 14.08 -2.72
CA ILE A 180 0.22 12.76 -3.01
C ILE A 180 -0.69 11.63 -2.52
N GLY A 181 -1.22 11.74 -1.30
CA GLY A 181 -2.15 10.75 -0.76
C GLY A 181 -3.41 10.60 -1.62
N ARG A 182 -3.96 11.73 -2.09
CA ARG A 182 -5.16 11.74 -2.94
C ARG A 182 -4.91 11.20 -4.36
N MET A 183 -3.69 11.30 -4.87
CA MET A 183 -3.29 10.78 -6.18
C MET A 183 -2.91 9.29 -6.14
N THR A 184 -2.31 8.81 -5.05
CA THR A 184 -1.78 7.43 -4.97
C THR A 184 -2.80 6.42 -4.45
N GLN A 185 -3.74 6.81 -3.60
CA GLN A 185 -4.77 5.90 -3.08
C GLN A 185 -5.62 5.25 -4.21
N PRO A 186 -6.12 5.99 -5.24
CA PRO A 186 -6.90 5.38 -6.32
C PRO A 186 -6.09 4.36 -7.13
N LEU A 187 -4.78 4.57 -7.32
CA LEU A 187 -3.91 3.62 -8.02
C LEU A 187 -3.78 2.30 -7.27
N THR A 188 -3.62 2.33 -5.95
CA THR A 188 -3.58 1.10 -5.15
C THR A 188 -4.91 0.34 -5.18
N THR A 189 -6.03 1.07 -5.29
CA THR A 189 -7.37 0.48 -5.40
C THR A 189 -7.54 -0.18 -6.76
N LEU A 190 -7.11 0.46 -7.85
CA LEU A 190 -7.10 -0.12 -9.21
C LEU A 190 -6.20 -1.35 -9.31
N ALA A 191 -5.00 -1.31 -8.72
CA ALA A 191 -4.07 -2.43 -8.70
C ALA A 191 -4.66 -3.63 -7.95
N ALA A 192 -5.22 -3.41 -6.75
CA ALA A 192 -5.87 -4.46 -5.97
C ALA A 192 -7.10 -5.04 -6.70
N ALA A 193 -7.91 -4.19 -7.35
CA ALA A 193 -9.05 -4.65 -8.15
C ALA A 193 -8.59 -5.48 -9.36
N SER A 194 -7.45 -5.13 -9.98
CA SER A 194 -6.88 -5.88 -11.10
C SER A 194 -6.35 -7.25 -10.70
N GLU A 195 -5.70 -7.38 -9.54
CA GLU A 195 -5.27 -8.69 -9.01
C GLU A 195 -6.46 -9.62 -8.69
N ASN A 196 -7.61 -9.04 -8.35
CA ASN A 196 -8.82 -9.79 -8.03
C ASN A 196 -9.70 -10.11 -9.25
N ILE A 197 -9.44 -9.50 -10.41
CA ILE A 197 -10.12 -9.87 -11.66
C ILE A 197 -9.81 -11.33 -11.98
N GLY A 198 -10.86 -12.15 -12.04
CA GLY A 198 -10.76 -13.60 -12.29
C GLY A 198 -10.69 -14.47 -11.03
N GLN A 199 -10.46 -13.89 -9.84
CA GLN A 199 -10.45 -14.65 -8.57
C GLN A 199 -11.72 -14.45 -7.74
N SER A 200 -12.39 -13.30 -7.86
CA SER A 200 -13.59 -12.99 -7.08
C SER A 200 -14.88 -13.35 -7.82
N GLN A 201 -15.89 -13.75 -7.05
CA GLN A 201 -17.24 -14.12 -7.51
C GLN A 201 -17.98 -12.97 -8.23
N ARG A 202 -17.51 -11.72 -8.07
CA ARG A 202 -18.06 -10.52 -8.69
C ARG A 202 -16.92 -9.53 -8.94
N ILE A 203 -16.82 -9.00 -10.16
CA ILE A 203 -15.86 -7.95 -10.46
C ILE A 203 -16.41 -6.65 -9.85
N GLU A 204 -15.85 -6.23 -8.72
CA GLU A 204 -16.24 -4.98 -8.07
C GLU A 204 -15.81 -3.79 -8.93
N THR A 205 -16.74 -2.86 -9.17
CA THR A 205 -16.46 -1.63 -9.89
C THR A 205 -15.58 -0.72 -9.04
N VAL A 206 -14.54 -0.17 -9.65
CA VAL A 206 -13.66 0.79 -8.97
C VAL A 206 -14.28 2.18 -9.01
N PRO A 207 -14.29 2.94 -7.90
CA PRO A 207 -14.83 4.29 -7.88
C PRO A 207 -14.07 5.23 -8.82
N VAL A 208 -14.81 5.95 -9.67
CA VAL A 208 -14.25 6.92 -10.63
C VAL A 208 -13.99 8.25 -9.91
N ARG A 209 -12.83 8.37 -9.25
CA ARG A 209 -12.42 9.57 -8.49
C ARG A 209 -10.94 9.92 -8.77
N GLY A 210 -10.58 11.18 -8.51
CA GLY A 210 -9.22 11.70 -8.69
C GLY A 210 -9.05 12.56 -9.95
N PRO A 211 -7.79 12.83 -10.36
CA PRO A 211 -7.45 13.52 -11.60
C PRO A 211 -8.11 12.90 -12.84
N LEU A 212 -8.19 13.67 -13.93
CA LEU A 212 -8.86 13.26 -15.16
C LEU A 212 -8.32 11.92 -15.70
N GLU A 213 -7.01 11.75 -15.66
CA GLU A 213 -6.29 10.56 -16.12
C GLU A 213 -6.72 9.32 -15.33
N LEU A 214 -6.82 9.44 -13.99
CA LEU A 214 -7.28 8.35 -13.13
C LEU A 214 -8.75 8.02 -13.36
N ARG A 215 -9.59 9.03 -13.60
CA ARG A 215 -11.01 8.84 -13.92
C ARG A 215 -11.19 8.11 -15.25
N ILE A 216 -10.40 8.46 -16.27
CA ILE A 216 -10.39 7.78 -17.57
C ILE A 216 -9.96 6.32 -17.39
N ALA A 217 -8.87 6.07 -16.67
CA ALA A 217 -8.36 4.73 -16.40
C ALA A 217 -9.37 3.88 -15.62
N ALA A 218 -9.96 4.41 -14.53
CA ALA A 218 -11.00 3.73 -13.76
C ALA A 218 -12.26 3.43 -14.61
N GLY A 219 -12.66 4.37 -15.47
CA GLY A 219 -13.76 4.16 -16.41
C GLY A 219 -13.46 3.06 -17.44
N ALA A 220 -12.25 3.04 -18.00
CA ALA A 220 -11.81 2.00 -18.93
C ALA A 220 -11.75 0.62 -18.26
N PHE A 221 -11.21 0.55 -17.03
CA PHE A 221 -11.19 -0.64 -16.21
C PHE A 221 -12.60 -1.18 -15.97
N ASN A 222 -13.54 -0.33 -15.53
CA ASN A 222 -14.92 -0.74 -15.27
C ASN A 222 -15.62 -1.27 -16.55
N ARG A 223 -15.38 -0.66 -17.71
CA ARG A 223 -15.92 -1.17 -18.99
C ARG A 223 -15.34 -2.53 -19.36
N MET A 224 -14.03 -2.73 -19.18
CA MET A 224 -13.36 -4.01 -19.40
C MET A 224 -13.93 -5.09 -18.46
N ALA A 225 -14.02 -4.79 -17.17
CA ALA A 225 -14.62 -5.64 -16.15
C ALA A 225 -16.05 -6.08 -16.52
N GLN A 226 -16.89 -5.11 -16.92
CA GLN A 226 -18.27 -5.41 -17.35
C GLN A 226 -18.30 -6.31 -18.59
N ARG A 227 -17.43 -6.06 -19.58
CA ARG A 227 -17.34 -6.89 -20.79
C ARG A 227 -16.91 -8.32 -20.48
N ILE A 228 -15.95 -8.50 -19.58
CA ILE A 228 -15.53 -9.83 -19.11
C ILE A 228 -16.69 -10.55 -18.42
N SER A 229 -17.41 -9.87 -17.50
CA SER A 229 -18.58 -10.46 -16.83
C SER A 229 -19.63 -10.93 -17.84
N GLN A 230 -19.95 -10.10 -18.82
CA GLN A 230 -20.92 -10.46 -19.86
C GLN A 230 -20.47 -11.64 -20.73
N LEU A 231 -19.17 -11.77 -21.01
CA LEU A 231 -18.62 -12.91 -21.75
C LEU A 231 -18.75 -14.20 -20.93
N LEU A 232 -18.43 -14.15 -19.64
CA LEU A 232 -18.57 -15.30 -18.74
C LEU A 232 -20.05 -15.71 -18.58
N ASP A 233 -20.97 -14.74 -18.45
CA ASP A 233 -22.40 -15.03 -18.35
C ASP A 233 -22.96 -15.66 -19.64
N ARG A 234 -22.51 -15.20 -20.81
CA ARG A 234 -22.85 -15.84 -22.09
C ARG A 234 -22.29 -17.26 -22.17
N GLN A 235 -21.03 -17.47 -21.77
CA GLN A 235 -20.43 -18.80 -21.77
C GLN A 235 -21.18 -19.77 -20.85
N ARG A 236 -21.60 -19.31 -19.65
CA ARG A 236 -22.45 -20.07 -18.72
C ARG A 236 -23.79 -20.44 -19.38
N ALA A 237 -24.46 -19.48 -20.01
CA ALA A 237 -25.74 -19.71 -20.67
C ALA A 237 -25.61 -20.73 -21.82
N THR A 238 -24.55 -20.63 -22.64
CA THR A 238 -24.27 -21.59 -23.71
C THR A 238 -24.05 -23.00 -23.15
N LEU A 239 -23.25 -23.15 -22.10
CA LEU A 239 -23.02 -24.45 -21.46
C LEU A 239 -24.29 -25.00 -20.79
N TRP A 240 -25.18 -24.14 -20.31
CA TRP A 240 -26.48 -24.53 -19.78
C TRP A 240 -27.38 -25.09 -20.89
N ALA A 241 -27.51 -24.37 -22.01
CA ALA A 241 -28.28 -24.79 -23.18
C ALA A 241 -27.76 -26.11 -23.76
N LEU A 242 -26.44 -26.24 -23.97
CA LEU A 242 -25.85 -27.49 -24.45
C LEU A 242 -26.16 -28.67 -23.54
N GLY A 243 -26.13 -28.49 -22.22
CA GLY A 243 -26.47 -29.56 -21.30
C GLY A 243 -27.94 -29.96 -21.32
N HIS A 244 -28.83 -29.00 -21.53
CA HIS A 244 -30.25 -29.28 -21.72
C HIS A 244 -30.47 -30.04 -23.04
N ASP A 245 -29.89 -29.55 -24.13
CA ASP A 245 -30.07 -30.10 -25.47
C ASP A 245 -29.46 -31.49 -25.63
N LEU A 246 -28.41 -31.83 -24.86
CA LEU A 246 -27.85 -33.19 -24.83
C LEU A 246 -28.69 -34.19 -24.01
N ARG A 247 -29.47 -33.72 -23.03
CA ARG A 247 -30.35 -34.60 -22.24
C ARG A 247 -31.50 -35.15 -23.08
N THR A 248 -32.01 -34.39 -24.04
CA THR A 248 -33.10 -34.79 -24.93
C THR A 248 -32.77 -36.03 -25.79
N PRO A 249 -31.69 -36.06 -26.60
CA PRO A 249 -31.35 -37.23 -27.40
C PRO A 249 -31.00 -38.44 -26.53
N VAL A 250 -30.37 -38.22 -25.37
CA VAL A 250 -30.08 -39.27 -24.40
C VAL A 250 -31.35 -39.90 -23.84
N THR A 251 -32.32 -39.09 -23.43
CA THR A 251 -33.61 -39.59 -22.94
C THR A 251 -34.34 -40.36 -24.03
N ALA A 252 -34.28 -39.87 -25.28
CA ALA A 252 -34.86 -40.56 -26.42
C ALA A 252 -34.16 -41.91 -26.70
N MET A 253 -32.83 -41.99 -26.57
CA MET A 253 -32.10 -43.27 -26.63
C MET A 253 -32.61 -44.23 -25.56
N ARG A 254 -32.75 -43.77 -24.31
CA ARG A 254 -33.23 -44.59 -23.19
C ARG A 254 -34.63 -45.17 -23.44
N ILE A 255 -35.55 -44.36 -23.99
CA ILE A 255 -36.90 -44.82 -24.37
C ILE A 255 -36.83 -45.85 -25.49
N ARG A 256 -35.99 -45.64 -26.51
CA ARG A 256 -35.83 -46.58 -27.62
C ARG A 256 -35.23 -47.92 -27.18
N LEU A 257 -34.39 -47.92 -26.12
CA LEU A 257 -33.88 -49.16 -25.54
C LEU A 257 -34.96 -50.03 -24.93
N GLU A 258 -36.03 -49.43 -24.38
CA GLU A 258 -37.19 -50.18 -23.88
C GLU A 258 -37.93 -50.96 -24.99
N LEU A 259 -37.68 -50.63 -26.27
CA LEU A 259 -38.26 -51.31 -27.43
C LEU A 259 -37.37 -52.45 -27.98
N VAL A 260 -36.20 -52.69 -27.39
CA VAL A 260 -35.29 -53.78 -27.81
C VAL A 260 -35.78 -55.09 -27.20
N ASP A 261 -36.11 -56.11 -28.00
CA ASP A 261 -36.70 -57.36 -27.51
C ASP A 261 -35.70 -58.27 -26.78
N ASP A 262 -34.42 -58.24 -27.15
CA ASP A 262 -33.38 -59.04 -26.51
C ASP A 262 -32.89 -58.38 -25.22
N ASP A 263 -33.17 -59.00 -24.07
CA ASP A 263 -32.86 -58.45 -22.75
C ASP A 263 -31.36 -58.28 -22.51
N GLU A 264 -30.51 -59.20 -23.02
CA GLU A 264 -29.06 -59.09 -22.87
C GLU A 264 -28.50 -57.90 -23.66
N THR A 265 -28.93 -57.72 -24.91
CA THR A 265 -28.56 -56.56 -25.72
C THR A 265 -29.12 -55.26 -25.14
N ARG A 266 -30.36 -55.28 -24.64
CA ARG A 266 -31.00 -54.13 -23.99
C ARG A 266 -30.20 -53.66 -22.78
N ASP A 267 -29.74 -54.57 -21.93
CA ASP A 267 -28.99 -54.23 -20.73
C ASP A 267 -27.59 -53.70 -21.03
N ARG A 268 -26.87 -54.31 -21.99
CA ARG A 268 -25.58 -53.78 -22.48
C ARG A 268 -25.71 -52.38 -23.07
N LEU A 269 -26.76 -52.14 -23.85
CA LEU A 269 -27.02 -50.81 -24.43
C LEU A 269 -27.46 -49.79 -23.37
N ARG A 270 -28.23 -50.20 -22.34
CA ARG A 270 -28.57 -49.34 -21.21
C ARG A 270 -27.32 -48.90 -20.47
N GLU A 271 -26.37 -49.82 -20.24
CA GLU A 271 -25.09 -49.49 -19.61
C GLU A 271 -24.29 -48.50 -20.46
N SER A 272 -24.22 -48.72 -21.78
CA SER A 272 -23.57 -47.80 -22.72
C SER A 272 -24.20 -46.39 -22.71
N VAL A 273 -25.53 -46.29 -22.65
CA VAL A 273 -26.22 -44.99 -22.57
C VAL A 273 -25.97 -44.29 -21.23
N ARG A 274 -25.95 -45.04 -20.11
CA ARG A 274 -25.56 -44.49 -18.79
C ARG A 274 -24.12 -43.99 -18.78
N GLU A 275 -23.22 -44.67 -19.48
CA GLU A 275 -21.84 -44.24 -19.64
C GLU A 275 -21.78 -42.89 -20.37
N ILE A 276 -22.48 -42.76 -21.52
CA ILE A 276 -22.57 -41.52 -22.28
C ILE A 276 -23.16 -40.38 -21.44
N GLU A 277 -24.25 -40.64 -20.70
CA GLU A 277 -24.83 -39.70 -19.73
C GLU A 277 -23.77 -39.16 -18.78
N ARG A 278 -23.00 -40.07 -18.16
CA ARG A 278 -21.94 -39.72 -17.22
C ARG A 278 -20.84 -38.90 -17.87
N VAL A 279 -20.39 -39.26 -19.08
CA VAL A 279 -19.38 -38.51 -19.84
C VAL A 279 -19.83 -37.07 -20.07
N VAL A 280 -21.06 -36.89 -20.54
CA VAL A 280 -21.64 -35.60 -20.85
C VAL A 280 -21.78 -34.74 -19.60
N GLU A 281 -22.30 -35.32 -18.51
CA GLU A 281 -22.44 -34.61 -17.24
C GLU A 281 -21.10 -34.22 -16.61
N ASP A 282 -20.06 -35.05 -16.78
CA ASP A 282 -18.70 -34.78 -16.31
C ASP A 282 -18.04 -33.68 -17.15
N ALA A 283 -18.16 -33.72 -18.47
CA ALA A 283 -17.64 -32.68 -19.37
C ALA A 283 -18.32 -31.33 -19.15
N LEU A 284 -19.66 -31.31 -19.03
CA LEU A 284 -20.41 -30.09 -18.73
C LEU A 284 -20.10 -29.54 -17.35
N PHE A 285 -19.84 -30.40 -16.38
CA PHE A 285 -19.41 -29.94 -15.06
C PHE A 285 -18.04 -29.27 -15.12
N LEU A 286 -17.05 -29.89 -15.76
CA LEU A 286 -15.72 -29.30 -15.93
C LEU A 286 -15.77 -27.96 -16.68
N ALA A 287 -16.60 -27.86 -17.72
CA ALA A 287 -16.76 -26.60 -18.43
C ALA A 287 -17.43 -25.50 -17.58
N ARG A 288 -18.23 -25.87 -16.58
CA ARG A 288 -18.96 -24.93 -15.70
C ARG A 288 -18.24 -24.66 -14.38
N SER A 289 -17.37 -25.54 -13.90
CA SER A 289 -16.74 -25.44 -12.57
C SER A 289 -15.86 -24.20 -12.46
N ASP A 290 -15.18 -23.81 -13.54
CA ASP A 290 -14.41 -22.57 -13.66
C ASP A 290 -15.30 -21.31 -13.63
N LEU A 291 -16.58 -21.48 -13.95
CA LEU A 291 -17.57 -20.41 -14.01
C LEU A 291 -18.48 -20.39 -12.79
N ALA A 292 -18.35 -21.32 -11.85
CA ALA A 292 -19.30 -21.45 -10.74
C ALA A 292 -19.17 -20.32 -9.71
N THR A 293 -20.31 -19.72 -9.33
CA THR A 293 -20.39 -18.56 -8.42
C THR A 293 -21.08 -18.87 -7.09
N ALA A 294 -21.34 -20.14 -6.78
CA ALA A 294 -22.04 -20.51 -5.56
C ALA A 294 -21.21 -20.11 -4.31
N PRO A 295 -21.83 -19.50 -3.28
CA PRO A 295 -21.11 -19.12 -2.07
C PRO A 295 -20.60 -20.37 -1.34
N THR A 296 -19.39 -20.29 -0.80
CA THR A 296 -18.85 -21.29 0.12
C THR A 296 -19.47 -21.10 1.50
N GLN A 297 -19.74 -22.20 2.18
CA GLN A 297 -20.26 -22.22 3.54
C GLN A 297 -19.35 -23.08 4.43
N ILE A 298 -19.39 -22.85 5.74
CA ILE A 298 -18.70 -23.74 6.67
C ILE A 298 -19.40 -25.10 6.62
N ALA A 299 -18.66 -26.14 6.30
CA ALA A 299 -19.13 -27.52 6.23
C ALA A 299 -18.16 -28.45 6.95
N PHE A 300 -18.68 -29.52 7.55
CA PHE A 300 -17.89 -30.56 8.20
C PHE A 300 -17.55 -31.67 7.19
N LEU A 301 -16.28 -32.06 7.14
CA LEU A 301 -15.79 -33.02 6.16
C LEU A 301 -16.39 -34.43 6.34
N ASP A 302 -16.64 -34.85 7.57
CA ASP A 302 -17.29 -36.12 7.88
C ASP A 302 -18.73 -36.18 7.36
N GLU A 303 -19.52 -35.11 7.55
CA GLU A 303 -20.88 -35.01 6.98
C GLU A 303 -20.87 -35.08 5.44
N LEU A 304 -19.88 -34.46 4.80
CA LEU A 304 -19.74 -34.49 3.34
C LEU A 304 -19.35 -35.89 2.85
N VAL A 305 -18.49 -36.60 3.59
CA VAL A 305 -18.13 -38.00 3.31
C VAL A 305 -19.34 -38.91 3.48
N GLU A 306 -20.14 -38.73 4.54
CA GLU A 306 -21.36 -39.51 4.74
C GLU A 306 -22.37 -39.33 3.59
N LYS A 307 -22.61 -38.09 3.17
CA LYS A 307 -23.49 -37.79 2.02
C LYS A 307 -22.98 -38.43 0.73
N ALA A 308 -21.68 -38.40 0.50
CA ALA A 308 -21.07 -39.02 -0.68
C ALA A 308 -21.19 -40.54 -0.68
N VAL A 309 -21.00 -41.17 0.49
CA VAL A 309 -21.10 -42.62 0.66
C VAL A 309 -22.55 -43.10 0.57
N ALA A 310 -23.49 -42.40 1.22
CA ALA A 310 -24.91 -42.75 1.15
C ALA A 310 -25.40 -42.83 -0.30
N GLY A 311 -25.13 -41.80 -1.11
CA GLY A 311 -25.53 -41.80 -2.52
C GLY A 311 -24.80 -42.85 -3.38
N LEU A 312 -23.63 -43.33 -2.95
CA LEU A 312 -22.93 -44.42 -3.64
C LEU A 312 -23.54 -45.78 -3.29
N ILE A 313 -23.89 -46.00 -2.02
CA ILE A 313 -24.54 -47.23 -1.55
C ILE A 313 -25.94 -47.37 -2.17
N ASP A 314 -26.69 -46.28 -2.28
CA ASP A 314 -28.00 -46.29 -2.95
C ASP A 314 -27.90 -46.72 -4.43
N ALA A 315 -26.80 -46.37 -5.10
CA ALA A 315 -26.55 -46.73 -6.49
C ALA A 315 -25.97 -48.14 -6.66
N ASN A 316 -25.15 -48.60 -5.72
CA ASN A 316 -24.56 -49.94 -5.69
C ASN A 316 -24.41 -50.45 -4.25
N PRO A 317 -25.40 -51.21 -3.73
CA PRO A 317 -25.42 -51.70 -2.36
C PRO A 317 -24.21 -52.54 -1.98
N GLU A 318 -23.61 -53.28 -2.92
CA GLU A 318 -22.46 -54.15 -2.66
C GLU A 318 -21.20 -53.35 -2.27
N SER A 319 -21.12 -52.08 -2.69
CA SER A 319 -20.01 -51.19 -2.37
C SER A 319 -19.90 -50.90 -0.86
N ALA A 320 -21.00 -51.00 -0.12
CA ALA A 320 -21.02 -50.75 1.33
C ALA A 320 -20.06 -51.68 2.09
N SER A 321 -19.99 -52.95 1.69
CA SER A 321 -19.17 -53.97 2.36
C SER A 321 -17.66 -53.74 2.25
N ARG A 322 -17.24 -52.90 1.29
CA ARG A 322 -15.84 -52.64 0.95
C ARG A 322 -15.31 -51.32 1.52
N LEU A 323 -16.16 -50.49 2.12
CA LEU A 323 -15.78 -49.15 2.57
C LEU A 323 -15.48 -49.09 4.06
N THR A 324 -14.28 -48.61 4.41
CA THR A 324 -13.88 -48.30 5.80
C THR A 324 -13.71 -46.80 5.96
N ILE A 325 -14.49 -46.18 6.85
CA ILE A 325 -14.49 -44.72 7.03
C ILE A 325 -13.98 -44.36 8.43
N THR A 326 -12.90 -43.59 8.48
CA THR A 326 -12.41 -42.96 9.70
C THR A 326 -12.87 -41.50 9.72
N LYS A 327 -13.78 -41.16 10.63
CA LYS A 327 -14.38 -39.83 10.74
C LYS A 327 -13.60 -38.94 11.70
N ASN A 328 -13.62 -37.63 11.45
CA ASN A 328 -13.19 -36.62 12.41
C ASN A 328 -14.19 -35.45 12.40
N PRO A 329 -15.08 -35.36 13.41
CA PRO A 329 -16.18 -34.39 13.43
C PRO A 329 -15.73 -32.94 13.65
N LYS A 330 -14.44 -32.70 13.90
CA LYS A 330 -13.88 -31.34 14.08
C LYS A 330 -13.31 -30.76 12.78
N ALA A 331 -13.24 -31.54 11.70
CA ALA A 331 -12.64 -31.13 10.45
C ALA A 331 -13.60 -30.26 9.63
N ARG A 332 -13.57 -28.95 9.86
CA ARG A 332 -14.38 -27.94 9.16
C ARG A 332 -13.62 -27.28 8.01
N ILE A 333 -14.31 -27.05 6.88
CA ILE A 333 -13.78 -26.33 5.70
C ILE A 333 -14.79 -25.31 5.16
N LEU A 334 -14.32 -24.31 4.39
CA LEU A 334 -15.19 -23.45 3.58
C LEU A 334 -15.43 -24.13 2.22
N ALA A 335 -16.62 -24.65 1.99
CA ALA A 335 -16.92 -25.43 0.79
C ALA A 335 -18.29 -25.16 0.18
N ARG A 336 -18.38 -25.41 -1.13
CA ARG A 336 -19.63 -25.67 -1.83
C ARG A 336 -19.95 -27.15 -1.63
N SER A 337 -20.91 -27.46 -0.75
CA SER A 337 -21.15 -28.83 -0.28
C SER A 337 -21.39 -29.84 -1.42
N ASN A 338 -22.19 -29.47 -2.44
CA ASN A 338 -22.50 -30.36 -3.55
C ASN A 338 -21.27 -30.70 -4.41
N ASP A 339 -20.40 -29.71 -4.66
CA ASP A 339 -19.16 -29.93 -5.39
C ASP A 339 -18.25 -30.86 -4.58
N MET A 340 -18.10 -30.60 -3.28
CA MET A 340 -17.26 -31.45 -2.44
C MET A 340 -17.77 -32.90 -2.34
N VAL A 341 -19.08 -33.10 -2.18
CA VAL A 341 -19.70 -34.44 -2.22
C VAL A 341 -19.38 -35.15 -3.54
N ARG A 342 -19.44 -34.43 -4.68
CA ARG A 342 -19.09 -34.99 -5.99
C ARG A 342 -17.61 -35.36 -6.08
N ALA A 343 -16.71 -34.52 -5.58
CA ALA A 343 -15.27 -34.82 -5.55
C ALA A 343 -14.97 -36.08 -4.73
N ILE A 344 -15.53 -36.17 -3.52
CA ILE A 344 -15.37 -37.33 -2.64
C ILE A 344 -15.92 -38.60 -3.32
N ARG A 345 -17.13 -38.52 -3.91
CA ARG A 345 -17.73 -39.64 -4.63
C ARG A 345 -16.85 -40.11 -5.80
N ASN A 346 -16.27 -39.18 -6.56
CA ASN A 346 -15.38 -39.53 -7.67
C ASN A 346 -14.09 -40.19 -7.19
N LEU A 347 -13.52 -39.77 -6.05
CA LEU A 347 -12.36 -40.44 -5.45
C LEU A 347 -12.71 -41.86 -4.99
N ILE A 348 -13.82 -42.04 -4.28
CA ILE A 348 -14.25 -43.37 -3.77
C ILE A 348 -14.57 -44.30 -4.94
N HIS A 349 -15.31 -43.82 -5.94
CA HIS A 349 -15.64 -44.60 -7.13
C HIS A 349 -14.39 -44.99 -7.92
N ASN A 350 -13.40 -44.09 -8.03
CA ASN A 350 -12.12 -44.42 -8.65
C ASN A 350 -11.38 -45.51 -7.86
N ALA A 351 -11.34 -45.40 -6.53
CA ALA A 351 -10.70 -46.39 -5.66
C ALA A 351 -11.36 -47.78 -5.78
N LEU A 352 -12.69 -47.86 -5.69
CA LEU A 352 -13.45 -49.14 -5.77
C LEU A 352 -13.27 -49.88 -7.10
N ARG A 353 -13.01 -49.14 -8.19
CA ARG A 353 -12.82 -49.71 -9.53
C ARG A 353 -11.42 -50.28 -9.77
N HIS A 354 -10.42 -49.83 -9.02
CA HIS A 354 -9.03 -50.27 -9.23
C HIS A 354 -8.56 -51.31 -8.20
N THR A 355 -9.40 -51.63 -7.23
CA THR A 355 -9.14 -52.67 -6.22
C THR A 355 -10.31 -53.64 -6.19
N GLU A 356 -10.06 -54.91 -5.90
CA GLU A 356 -11.10 -55.87 -5.47
C GLU A 356 -11.23 -55.86 -3.92
N GLY A 357 -10.26 -55.26 -3.22
CA GLY A 357 -10.21 -55.18 -1.77
C GLY A 357 -11.06 -54.07 -1.17
N SER A 358 -10.79 -53.75 0.10
CA SER A 358 -11.41 -52.62 0.79
C SER A 358 -10.90 -51.28 0.24
N VAL A 359 -11.67 -50.23 0.49
CA VAL A 359 -11.33 -48.83 0.21
C VAL A 359 -11.43 -48.07 1.52
N GLN A 360 -10.40 -47.28 1.84
CA GLN A 360 -10.31 -46.55 3.09
C GLN A 360 -10.46 -45.07 2.86
N VAL A 361 -11.37 -44.44 3.60
CA VAL A 361 -11.60 -42.99 3.61
C VAL A 361 -11.26 -42.45 4.98
N ILE A 362 -10.30 -41.53 5.07
CA ILE A 362 -9.84 -40.93 6.33
C ILE A 362 -10.09 -39.43 6.28
N VAL A 363 -10.78 -38.91 7.28
CA VAL A 363 -10.90 -37.47 7.54
C VAL A 363 -9.93 -37.10 8.66
N SER A 364 -9.03 -36.16 8.40
CA SER A 364 -8.03 -35.68 9.36
C SER A 364 -8.10 -34.16 9.55
N LEU A 365 -7.54 -33.66 10.66
CA LEU A 365 -7.51 -32.23 11.02
C LEU A 365 -6.08 -31.69 11.21
N ASP A 366 -5.11 -32.57 11.48
CA ASP A 366 -3.73 -32.20 11.76
C ASP A 366 -2.79 -32.72 10.66
N PRO A 367 -1.89 -31.88 10.11
CA PRO A 367 -1.67 -30.46 10.44
C PRO A 367 -2.75 -29.51 9.89
N THR A 368 -3.54 -29.95 8.92
CA THR A 368 -4.62 -29.20 8.26
C THR A 368 -5.81 -30.14 7.98
N PRO A 369 -7.05 -29.62 7.84
CA PRO A 369 -8.18 -30.45 7.43
C PRO A 369 -7.88 -31.15 6.10
N ALA A 370 -8.05 -32.47 6.04
CA ALA A 370 -7.81 -33.23 4.82
C ALA A 370 -8.72 -34.46 4.71
N ILE A 371 -8.97 -34.86 3.47
CA ILE A 371 -9.61 -36.14 3.13
C ILE A 371 -8.60 -36.99 2.38
N GLU A 372 -8.43 -38.22 2.83
CA GLU A 372 -7.63 -39.24 2.16
C GLU A 372 -8.52 -40.39 1.71
N VAL A 373 -8.37 -40.81 0.46
CA VAL A 373 -9.03 -42.00 -0.09
C VAL A 373 -7.94 -42.92 -0.61
N GLY A 374 -7.86 -44.12 -0.06
CA GLY A 374 -6.86 -45.10 -0.44
C GLY A 374 -7.47 -46.40 -0.93
N ASP A 375 -6.83 -47.01 -1.90
CA ASP A 375 -7.11 -48.35 -2.44
C ASP A 375 -5.86 -49.26 -2.36
N TRP A 376 -6.05 -50.53 -2.75
CA TRP A 376 -5.04 -51.60 -2.75
C TRP A 376 -4.84 -52.17 -4.16
N GLY A 377 -5.12 -51.36 -5.19
CA GLY A 377 -4.95 -51.70 -6.59
C GLY A 377 -3.50 -51.74 -7.06
N PRO A 378 -3.24 -51.72 -8.39
CA PRO A 378 -1.89 -51.78 -8.94
C PRO A 378 -1.07 -50.48 -8.79
N GLY A 379 -1.64 -49.43 -8.17
CA GLY A 379 -0.99 -48.12 -8.06
C GLY A 379 -1.14 -47.25 -9.32
N LEU A 380 -0.59 -46.04 -9.27
CA LEU A 380 -0.54 -45.10 -10.40
C LEU A 380 0.89 -44.96 -10.95
N PRO A 381 1.06 -44.78 -12.28
CA PRO A 381 2.34 -44.43 -12.88
C PRO A 381 2.88 -43.08 -12.40
N THR A 382 4.19 -42.89 -12.48
CA THR A 382 4.91 -41.68 -12.05
C THR A 382 4.39 -40.40 -12.69
N GLU A 383 3.95 -40.45 -13.94
CA GLU A 383 3.46 -39.30 -14.70
C GLU A 383 2.12 -38.81 -14.13
N VAL A 384 1.24 -39.75 -13.75
CA VAL A 384 -0.06 -39.44 -13.13
C VAL A 384 0.11 -38.98 -11.69
N LEU A 385 1.11 -39.49 -10.97
CA LEU A 385 1.44 -39.04 -9.61
C LEU A 385 1.96 -37.60 -9.58
N ALA A 386 2.69 -37.18 -10.62
CA ALA A 386 3.22 -35.82 -10.71
C ALA A 386 2.12 -34.77 -10.93
N ALA A 387 1.08 -35.11 -11.70
CA ALA A 387 -0.02 -34.21 -12.04
C ALA A 387 -1.39 -34.92 -11.95
N PRO A 388 -1.86 -35.27 -10.74
CA PRO A 388 -3.10 -36.02 -10.59
C PRO A 388 -4.30 -35.20 -11.09
N GLY A 389 -5.09 -35.81 -11.98
CA GLY A 389 -6.29 -35.17 -12.53
C GLY A 389 -6.05 -34.24 -13.71
N GLU A 390 -4.94 -34.37 -14.44
CA GLU A 390 -4.89 -33.80 -15.80
C GLU A 390 -5.95 -34.46 -16.70
N PRO A 391 -6.79 -33.66 -17.40
CA PRO A 391 -7.79 -34.20 -18.31
C PRO A 391 -7.16 -35.09 -19.38
N PHE A 392 -7.79 -36.24 -19.64
CA PHE A 392 -7.39 -37.20 -20.70
C PHE A 392 -6.00 -37.85 -20.54
N VAL A 393 -5.26 -37.56 -19.47
CA VAL A 393 -3.99 -38.23 -19.16
C VAL A 393 -4.30 -39.57 -18.49
N ARG A 394 -3.88 -40.66 -19.14
CA ARG A 394 -4.02 -42.04 -18.66
C ARG A 394 -2.65 -42.70 -18.61
N GLY A 395 -2.43 -43.54 -17.61
CA GLY A 395 -1.31 -44.49 -17.62
C GLY A 395 -1.45 -45.47 -18.78
N ASP A 396 -0.38 -45.70 -19.54
CA ASP A 396 -0.36 -46.54 -20.74
C ASP A 396 -0.85 -48.00 -20.52
N GLN A 397 -1.00 -48.47 -19.27
CA GLN A 397 -1.47 -49.82 -18.94
C GLN A 397 -3.01 -49.99 -18.89
N ALA A 398 -3.81 -48.92 -18.94
CA ALA A 398 -5.28 -49.00 -18.81
C ALA A 398 -6.04 -48.81 -20.14
N ARG A 399 -5.47 -49.26 -21.27
CA ARG A 399 -5.98 -48.95 -22.61
C ARG A 399 -7.16 -49.80 -23.12
N SER A 400 -7.56 -50.89 -22.45
CA SER A 400 -8.31 -51.93 -23.18
C SER A 400 -9.53 -52.59 -22.51
N ALA A 401 -10.11 -52.09 -21.42
CA ALA A 401 -11.23 -52.83 -20.79
C ALA A 401 -12.53 -52.04 -20.50
N ASP A 402 -12.50 -50.88 -19.84
CA ASP A 402 -13.66 -50.54 -18.98
C ASP A 402 -14.36 -49.16 -19.18
N GLY A 403 -14.33 -48.51 -20.35
CA GLY A 403 -15.26 -47.37 -20.61
C GLY A 403 -15.15 -46.11 -19.69
N SER A 404 -14.11 -45.96 -18.86
CA SER A 404 -13.98 -44.71 -18.09
C SER A 404 -13.52 -43.58 -19.00
N THR A 405 -13.84 -42.33 -18.67
CA THR A 405 -13.48 -41.16 -19.50
C THR A 405 -12.17 -40.50 -19.07
N GLY A 406 -11.61 -40.91 -17.93
CA GLY A 406 -10.49 -40.20 -17.29
C GLY A 406 -10.88 -38.84 -16.68
N LEU A 407 -12.15 -38.41 -16.80
CA LEU A 407 -12.61 -37.09 -16.31
C LEU A 407 -12.83 -37.05 -14.79
N GLY A 408 -12.99 -38.20 -14.13
CA GLY A 408 -13.30 -38.26 -12.70
C GLY A 408 -12.27 -37.56 -11.82
N LEU A 409 -10.98 -37.81 -12.05
CA LEU A 409 -9.90 -37.14 -11.32
C LEU A 409 -9.72 -35.67 -11.73
N ALA A 410 -9.99 -35.33 -12.99
CA ALA A 410 -10.02 -33.95 -13.45
C ALA A 410 -11.10 -33.13 -12.73
N ILE A 411 -12.27 -33.73 -12.47
CA ILE A 411 -13.33 -33.10 -11.66
C ILE A 411 -12.85 -32.87 -10.23
N VAL A 412 -12.21 -33.86 -9.62
CA VAL A 412 -11.66 -33.72 -8.26
C VAL A 412 -10.65 -32.57 -8.22
N ARG A 413 -9.76 -32.49 -9.21
CA ARG A 413 -8.77 -31.41 -9.34
C ARG A 413 -9.44 -30.03 -9.48
N SER A 414 -10.36 -29.88 -10.42
CA SER A 414 -11.06 -28.61 -10.65
C SER A 414 -11.83 -28.15 -9.41
N ILE A 415 -12.46 -29.09 -8.68
CA ILE A 415 -13.14 -28.78 -7.42
C ILE A 415 -12.13 -28.39 -6.34
N ALA A 416 -11.00 -29.09 -6.21
CA ALA A 416 -9.96 -28.74 -5.24
C ALA A 416 -9.39 -27.34 -5.52
N GLU A 417 -9.01 -27.05 -6.76
CA GLU A 417 -8.50 -25.73 -7.19
C GLU A 417 -9.53 -24.62 -6.93
N GLY A 418 -10.81 -24.86 -7.27
CA GLY A 418 -11.92 -23.95 -6.99
C GLY A 418 -12.23 -23.73 -5.51
N HIS A 419 -11.62 -24.52 -4.61
CA HIS A 419 -11.68 -24.36 -3.15
C HIS A 419 -10.32 -23.98 -2.54
N LYS A 420 -9.31 -23.68 -3.37
CA LYS A 420 -7.91 -23.46 -2.94
C LYS A 420 -7.33 -24.62 -2.14
N ALA A 421 -7.84 -25.82 -2.38
CA ALA A 421 -7.36 -27.06 -1.78
C ALA A 421 -6.30 -27.70 -2.68
N LYS A 422 -5.38 -28.46 -2.09
CA LYS A 422 -4.32 -29.15 -2.81
C LYS A 422 -4.68 -30.63 -2.98
N LEU A 423 -4.80 -31.08 -4.23
CA LEU A 423 -4.89 -32.51 -4.56
C LEU A 423 -3.48 -33.09 -4.68
N SER A 424 -3.25 -34.26 -4.08
CA SER A 424 -2.01 -35.02 -4.23
C SER A 424 -2.29 -36.52 -4.31
N ALA A 425 -1.38 -37.25 -4.95
CA ALA A 425 -1.44 -38.68 -5.14
C ALA A 425 -0.11 -39.32 -4.75
N LYS A 426 -0.15 -40.48 -4.11
CA LYS A 426 1.04 -41.31 -3.80
C LYS A 426 0.68 -42.79 -3.90
N ASN A 427 1.63 -43.63 -4.29
CA ASN A 427 1.46 -45.07 -4.13
C ASN A 427 1.78 -45.49 -2.69
N ARG A 428 1.10 -46.52 -2.19
CA ARG A 428 1.38 -47.11 -0.88
C ARG A 428 2.76 -47.78 -0.89
N SER A 429 3.40 -47.83 0.29
CA SER A 429 4.66 -48.54 0.49
C SER A 429 4.46 -50.04 0.27
N GLY A 430 5.05 -50.60 -0.81
CA GLY A 430 4.89 -52.00 -1.20
C GLY A 430 4.36 -52.23 -2.62
N GLU A 431 4.32 -51.20 -3.48
CA GLU A 431 3.90 -51.21 -4.90
C GLU A 431 2.41 -51.51 -5.17
N SER A 432 1.65 -51.97 -4.17
CA SER A 432 0.20 -52.19 -4.29
C SER A 432 -0.59 -51.07 -3.58
N GLY A 433 -1.32 -50.28 -4.36
CA GLY A 433 -2.37 -49.36 -3.93
C GLY A 433 -2.04 -47.89 -4.12
N THR A 434 -3.08 -47.08 -4.30
CA THR A 434 -2.98 -45.63 -4.41
C THR A 434 -3.59 -44.94 -3.20
N LEU A 435 -3.03 -43.79 -2.82
CA LEU A 435 -3.55 -42.87 -1.82
C LEU A 435 -3.72 -41.49 -2.46
N MET A 436 -4.97 -41.04 -2.53
CA MET A 436 -5.36 -39.71 -2.99
C MET A 436 -5.69 -38.84 -1.78
N ARG A 437 -5.15 -37.62 -1.73
CA ARG A 437 -5.33 -36.70 -0.60
C ARG A 437 -5.72 -35.31 -1.08
N ILE A 438 -6.76 -34.74 -0.48
CA ILE A 438 -7.15 -33.33 -0.63
C ILE A 438 -6.86 -32.59 0.68
N ASP A 439 -5.93 -31.64 0.65
CA ASP A 439 -5.57 -30.78 1.77
C ASP A 439 -6.26 -29.42 1.67
N PHE A 440 -6.86 -28.96 2.76
CA PHE A 440 -7.55 -27.66 2.84
C PHE A 440 -6.81 -26.70 3.78
N ASP A 441 -6.94 -25.40 3.52
CA ASP A 441 -6.48 -24.37 4.46
C ASP A 441 -7.36 -24.34 5.72
N ARG A 442 -6.76 -23.99 6.88
CA ARG A 442 -7.51 -23.81 8.13
C ARG A 442 -8.39 -22.55 8.06
N ILE A 443 -9.66 -22.68 8.51
CA ILE A 443 -10.60 -21.57 8.69
C ILE A 443 -10.37 -20.83 10.00
#